data_AF-A0A6L8EKW4-F1
#
_entry.id   AF-A0A6L8EKW4-F1
#
_cell.length_a   1.000
_cell.length_b   1.000
_cell.length_c   1.000
_cell.angle_alpha   90.00
_cell.angle_beta   90.00
_cell.angle_gamma   90.00
#
_symmetry.space_group_name_H-M   'P 1'
#
loop_
_entity.id
_entity.type
_entity.pdbx_description
1 polymer ?
#
loop_
_entity_poly.entity_id
_entity_poly.type
_entity_poly.pdbx_seq_one_letter_code
_entity_poly.pdbx_strand_id
1 'polypeptide(L)'
;MPSARKRGYEASHPDFPEDLVYHIIMTITQLGLEMKKYHAIWKLWSPQLMLSGLTEENVHTGARRAYREMGWWENRNREFPATYPE
;
A
#
# COMPACT_ATOMS: atom_id res chain seq x y z
N MET A 1 17.00 -17.03 -15.75
CA MET A 1 15.95 -16.10 -16.26
C MET A 1 15.52 -15.24 -15.09
N PRO A 2 15.49 -13.90 -15.16
CA PRO A 2 14.96 -13.12 -14.05
C PRO A 2 13.46 -13.44 -14.00
N SER A 3 13.06 -14.14 -12.93
CA SER A 3 11.70 -14.50 -12.60
C SER A 3 10.77 -13.33 -12.89
N ALA A 4 9.59 -13.59 -13.46
CA ALA A 4 8.48 -12.64 -13.56
C ALA A 4 8.44 -11.76 -12.29
N ARG A 5 9.02 -10.55 -12.34
CA ARG A 5 9.14 -9.69 -11.16
C ARG A 5 7.74 -9.46 -10.62
N LYS A 6 7.65 -9.37 -9.30
CA LYS A 6 6.46 -9.23 -8.46
C LYS A 6 5.54 -8.10 -8.95
N ARG A 7 4.80 -8.33 -10.05
CA ARG A 7 4.17 -7.30 -10.91
C ARG A 7 3.14 -6.38 -10.21
N GLY A 8 2.71 -6.71 -9.00
CA GLY A 8 1.75 -5.90 -8.23
C GLY A 8 2.35 -5.01 -7.13
N TYR A 9 3.63 -5.16 -6.78
CA TYR A 9 4.20 -4.52 -5.58
C TYR A 9 5.37 -3.55 -5.87
N GLU A 10 6.05 -3.72 -7.01
CA GLU A 10 7.08 -2.77 -7.49
C GLU A 10 6.44 -1.65 -8.31
N ALA A 11 5.55 -0.86 -7.69
CA ALA A 11 4.83 0.23 -8.35
C ALA A 11 5.69 1.47 -8.63
N SER A 12 6.88 1.56 -8.03
CA SER A 12 7.83 2.66 -8.17
C SER A 12 9.19 2.17 -8.66
N HIS A 13 9.93 3.04 -9.35
CA HIS A 13 11.32 2.77 -9.73
C HIS A 13 12.20 2.63 -8.46
N PRO A 14 13.27 1.80 -8.46
CA PRO A 14 14.17 1.66 -7.31
C PRO A 14 14.81 2.98 -6.84
N ASP A 15 15.06 3.90 -7.77
CA ASP A 15 15.66 5.21 -7.46
C ASP A 15 14.62 6.27 -7.06
N PHE A 16 13.36 5.88 -6.89
CA PHE A 16 12.33 6.84 -6.51
C PHE A 16 12.60 7.35 -5.09
N PRO A 17 12.55 8.67 -4.82
CA PRO A 17 13.05 9.22 -3.56
C PRO A 17 12.26 8.71 -2.35
N GLU A 18 12.97 8.22 -1.33
CA GLU A 18 12.37 7.65 -0.11
C GLU A 18 11.42 8.64 0.58
N ASP A 19 11.88 9.87 0.78
CA ASP A 19 11.08 10.89 1.45
C ASP A 19 9.80 11.20 0.65
N LEU A 20 9.85 11.18 -0.68
CA LEU A 20 8.67 11.42 -1.49
C LEU A 20 7.65 10.29 -1.34
N VAL A 21 8.09 9.03 -1.32
CA VAL A 21 7.21 7.89 -1.03
C VAL A 21 6.56 8.03 0.34
N TYR A 22 7.35 8.38 1.36
CA TYR A 22 6.83 8.60 2.71
C TYR A 22 5.69 9.63 2.71
N HIS A 23 5.92 10.82 2.13
CA HIS A 23 4.91 11.87 2.08
C HIS A 23 3.68 11.48 1.25
N ILE A 24 3.86 10.77 0.14
CA ILE A 24 2.75 10.24 -0.66
C ILE A 24 1.88 9.30 0.18
N ILE A 25 2.49 8.33 0.88
CA ILE A 25 1.74 7.37 1.69
C ILE A 25 1.00 8.08 2.83
N MET A 26 1.66 8.98 3.56
CA MET A 26 1.02 9.75 4.63
C MET A 26 -0.16 10.60 4.10
N THR A 27 -0.01 11.20 2.92
CA THR A 27 -1.07 11.99 2.29
C THR A 27 -2.26 11.11 1.91
N ILE A 28 -2.01 9.95 1.28
CA ILE A 28 -3.06 9.00 0.89
C ILE A 28 -3.80 8.47 2.11
N THR A 29 -3.11 8.18 3.22
CA THR A 29 -3.77 7.67 4.43
C THR A 29 -4.62 8.74 5.12
N GLN A 30 -4.20 10.00 5.08
CA GLN A 30 -4.98 11.13 5.58
C GLN A 30 -6.23 11.41 4.74
N LEU A 31 -6.09 11.38 3.41
CA LEU A 31 -7.17 11.73 2.48
C LEU A 31 -8.07 10.54 2.11
N GLY A 32 -7.61 9.31 2.28
CA GLY A 32 -8.24 8.12 1.68
C GLY A 32 -9.71 7.92 2.04
N LEU A 33 -10.13 8.28 3.27
CA LEU A 33 -11.54 8.25 3.67
C LEU A 33 -12.39 9.32 2.98
N GLU A 34 -11.84 10.50 2.78
CA GLU A 34 -12.51 11.59 2.06
C GLU A 34 -12.62 11.28 0.57
N MET A 35 -11.57 10.68 0.00
CA MET A 35 -11.51 10.28 -1.41
C MET A 35 -12.66 9.34 -1.82
N LYS A 36 -13.22 8.56 -0.88
CA LYS A 36 -14.39 7.69 -1.10
C LYS A 36 -15.62 8.42 -1.65
N LYS A 37 -15.72 9.73 -1.42
CA LYS A 37 -16.85 10.56 -1.86
C LYS A 37 -16.78 10.92 -3.35
N TYR A 38 -15.58 10.93 -3.94
CA TYR A 38 -15.37 11.50 -5.27
C TYR A 38 -15.42 10.46 -6.40
N HIS A 39 -15.01 9.21 -6.15
CA HIS A 39 -15.04 8.18 -7.19
C HIS A 39 -15.27 6.78 -6.60
N ALA A 40 -15.98 5.92 -7.33
CA ALA A 40 -16.33 4.57 -6.89
C ALA A 40 -15.09 3.71 -6.57
N ILE A 41 -14.00 3.91 -7.31
CA ILE A 41 -12.73 3.18 -7.09
C ILE A 41 -12.19 3.38 -5.66
N TRP A 42 -12.37 4.56 -5.08
CA TRP A 42 -11.91 4.85 -3.72
C TRP A 42 -12.75 4.17 -2.65
N LYS A 43 -13.95 3.67 -2.97
CA LYS A 43 -14.75 2.88 -2.02
C LYS A 43 -14.04 1.57 -1.64
N LEU A 44 -13.23 1.01 -2.55
CA LEU A 44 -12.40 -0.17 -2.31
C LEU A 44 -11.18 0.13 -1.43
N TRP A 45 -10.77 1.40 -1.35
CA TRP A 45 -9.62 1.78 -0.55
C TRP A 45 -9.84 1.48 0.93
N SER A 46 -8.85 0.83 1.56
CA SER A 46 -8.79 0.59 2.99
C SER A 46 -7.33 0.47 3.44
N PRO A 47 -7.02 0.79 4.71
CA PRO A 47 -5.71 0.53 5.30
C PRO A 47 -5.21 -0.90 5.06
N GLN A 48 -6.15 -1.84 5.15
CA GLN A 48 -5.96 -3.26 4.92
C GLN A 48 -5.50 -3.57 3.48
N LEU A 49 -6.21 -3.02 2.48
CA LEU A 49 -5.86 -3.20 1.08
C LEU A 49 -4.47 -2.63 0.75
N MET A 50 -4.08 -1.52 1.38
CA MET A 50 -2.76 -0.89 1.19
C MET A 50 -1.59 -1.75 1.69
N LEU A 51 -1.85 -2.65 2.65
CA LEU A 51 -0.82 -3.51 3.27
C LEU A 51 -0.81 -4.94 2.75
N SER A 52 -1.92 -5.39 2.16
CA SER A 52 -2.11 -6.77 1.75
C SER A 52 -0.99 -7.23 0.82
N GLY A 53 -0.33 -8.34 1.19
CA GLY A 53 0.74 -8.95 0.40
C GLY A 53 2.08 -8.21 0.40
N LEU A 54 2.24 -7.14 1.21
CA LEU A 54 3.54 -6.51 1.41
C LEU A 54 4.46 -7.37 2.28
N THR A 55 5.71 -7.47 1.86
CA THR A 55 6.82 -8.12 2.55
C THR A 55 7.98 -7.14 2.72
N GLU A 56 8.95 -7.49 3.55
CA GLU A 56 10.16 -6.69 3.73
C GLU A 56 10.97 -6.57 2.42
N GLU A 57 10.83 -7.51 1.47
CA GLU A 57 11.56 -7.48 0.19
C GLU A 57 10.78 -6.87 -0.98
N ASN A 58 9.49 -6.54 -0.83
CA ASN A 58 8.71 -5.95 -1.93
C ASN A 58 8.23 -4.52 -1.64
N VAL A 59 8.30 -4.08 -0.38
CA VAL A 59 7.87 -2.75 0.02
C VAL A 59 8.97 -1.72 -0.21
N HIS A 60 8.59 -0.52 -0.64
CA HIS A 60 9.51 0.62 -0.65
C HIS A 60 9.86 1.04 0.78
N THR A 61 11.13 1.40 1.04
CA THR A 61 11.61 1.78 2.39
C THR A 61 10.78 2.93 3.01
N GLY A 62 10.50 3.96 2.22
CA GLY A 62 9.67 5.11 2.63
C GLY A 62 8.22 4.74 2.97
N ALA A 63 7.61 3.83 2.22
CA ALA A 63 6.27 3.32 2.53
C ALA A 63 6.28 2.50 3.82
N ARG A 64 7.29 1.62 4.00
CA ARG A 64 7.48 0.85 5.23
C ARG A 64 7.66 1.77 6.45
N ARG A 65 8.44 2.84 6.32
CA ARG A 65 8.60 3.86 7.36
C ARG A 65 7.26 4.47 7.76
N ALA A 66 6.46 4.94 6.79
CA ALA A 66 5.14 5.49 7.05
C ALA A 66 4.20 4.48 7.75
N TYR A 67 4.14 3.25 7.24
CA TYR A 67 3.29 2.20 7.83
C TYR A 67 3.70 1.81 9.25
N ARG A 68 5.00 1.82 9.57
CA ARG A 68 5.48 1.57 10.94
C ARG A 68 5.12 2.71 11.88
N GLU A 69 5.28 3.96 11.44
CA GLU A 69 4.93 5.14 12.23
C GLU A 69 3.43 5.18 12.56
N MET A 70 2.57 4.79 11.62
CA MET A 70 1.12 4.68 11.84
C MET A 70 0.71 3.45 12.67
N GLY A 71 1.63 2.54 13.01
CA GLY A 71 1.32 1.27 13.67
C GLY A 71 0.57 0.27 12.77
N TRP A 72 0.59 0.48 11.46
CA TRP A 72 -0.15 -0.33 10.48
C TRP A 72 0.64 -1.55 10.03
N TRP A 73 1.98 -1.49 10.05
CA TRP A 73 2.86 -2.51 9.47
C TRP A 73 2.59 -3.94 9.97
N GLU A 74 2.24 -4.13 11.24
CA GLU A 74 1.98 -5.46 11.80
C GLU A 74 0.67 -6.09 11.30
N ASN A 75 -0.25 -5.28 10.78
CA ASN A 75 -1.53 -5.76 10.27
C ASN A 75 -1.46 -6.32 8.85
N ARG A 76 -0.30 -6.27 8.19
CA ARG A 76 -0.10 -6.76 6.81
C ARG A 76 -0.36 -8.26 6.62
N ASN A 77 -0.22 -9.05 7.69
CA ASN A 77 -0.38 -10.51 7.68
C ASN A 77 -1.82 -10.96 7.97
N ARG A 78 -2.77 -10.04 8.18
CA ARG A 78 -4.17 -10.43 8.32
C ARG A 78 -4.66 -11.00 6.99
N GLU A 79 -5.17 -12.22 7.02
CA GLU A 79 -5.79 -12.84 5.86
C GLU A 79 -7.02 -12.03 5.42
N PHE A 80 -7.11 -11.77 4.11
CA PHE A 80 -8.26 -11.12 3.51
C PHE A 80 -9.04 -12.14 2.68
N PRO A 81 -10.34 -12.33 2.94
CA PRO A 81 -11.19 -13.07 2.02
C PRO A 81 -11.25 -12.26 0.71
N ALA A 82 -10.57 -12.74 -0.32
CA ALA A 82 -10.67 -12.24 -1.68
C ALA A 82 -12.00 -12.70 -2.33
N THR A 83 -13.11 -12.57 -1.61
CA THR A 83 -14.42 -12.84 -2.17
C THR A 83 -14.92 -11.56 -2.79
N TYR A 84 -14.85 -11.50 -4.11
CA TYR A 84 -15.63 -10.54 -4.89
C TYR A 84 -17.12 -10.77 -4.55
N PRO A 85 -17.90 -9.72 -4.26
CA PRO A 85 -19.35 -9.89 -4.22
C PRO A 85 -19.82 -10.43 -5.58
N GLU A 86 -20.73 -11.42 -5.55
CA GLU A 86 -21.43 -11.90 -6.76
C GLU A 86 -22.20 -10.79 -7.47
#